data_AF-A0A967G116-F1
#
_entry.id   AF-A0A967G116-F1
#
_cell.length_a   1.000
_cell.length_b   1.000
_cell.length_c   1.000
_cell.angle_alpha   90.00
_cell.angle_beta   90.00
_cell.angle_gamma   90.00
#
_symmetry.space_group_name_H-M   'P 1'
#
loop_
_entity.id
_entity.type
_entity.pdbx_description
1 polymer ?
#
loop_
_entity_poly.entity_id
_entity_poly.type
_entity_poly.pdbx_seq_one_letter_code
_entity_poly.pdbx_strand_id
1 'polypeptide(L)'
;EVFIDNNLSFEEVIQKSQIEGLSILTSGSPPPNPSELLDTKRAREIVSNLAEQTDIVVIDSPPLLAVTDAVALSQYVDGVILMVRVG
;
A
#
# COMPACT_ATOMS: atom_id res chain seq x y z
N GLU A 1 -2.58 -9.31 -3.89
CA GLU A 1 -2.31 -10.74 -3.59
C GLU A 1 -1.65 -10.94 -2.23
N VAL A 2 -0.53 -10.27 -1.92
CA VAL A 2 0.15 -10.42 -0.62
C VAL A 2 -0.73 -10.08 0.59
N PHE A 3 -1.72 -9.19 0.45
CA PHE A 3 -2.69 -8.88 1.52
C PHE A 3 -3.72 -10.00 1.78
N ILE A 4 -3.83 -10.99 0.90
CA ILE A 4 -4.88 -12.03 0.93
C ILE A 4 -4.25 -13.41 1.16
N ASP A 5 -3.17 -13.73 0.45
CA ASP A 5 -2.50 -15.03 0.56
C ASP A 5 -1.44 -15.01 1.64
N ASN A 6 -1.65 -15.79 2.71
CA ASN A 6 -0.73 -15.87 3.84
C ASN A 6 0.61 -16.53 3.54
N ASN A 7 0.72 -17.26 2.44
CA ASN A 7 1.93 -17.99 2.07
C ASN A 7 2.88 -17.16 1.20
N LEU A 8 2.39 -16.05 0.62
CA LEU A 8 3.24 -15.14 -0.14
C LEU A 8 4.01 -14.22 0.82
N SER A 9 5.32 -14.24 0.69
CA SER A 9 6.20 -13.24 1.28
C SER A 9 6.18 -11.95 0.46
N PHE A 10 6.60 -10.87 1.11
CA PHE A 10 6.68 -9.56 0.46
C PHE A 10 7.77 -9.54 -0.63
N GLU A 11 8.89 -10.21 -0.38
CA GLU A 11 10.04 -10.29 -1.29
C GLU A 11 9.69 -10.99 -2.62
N GLU A 12 8.68 -11.87 -2.61
CA GLU A 12 8.19 -12.58 -3.81
C GLU A 12 7.31 -11.71 -4.72
N VAL A 13 6.68 -10.66 -4.17
CA VAL A 13 5.70 -9.83 -4.91
C VAL A 13 6.23 -8.45 -5.29
N ILE A 14 7.36 -8.03 -4.71
CA ILE A 14 8.05 -6.81 -5.12
C ILE A 14 8.72 -7.01 -6.47
N GLN A 15 8.56 -6.02 -7.33
CA GLN A 15 9.22 -5.96 -8.61
C GLN A 15 10.28 -4.85 -8.57
N LYS A 16 11.54 -5.20 -8.86
CA LYS A 16 12.57 -4.18 -9.10
C LYS A 16 12.26 -3.46 -10.41
N SER A 17 12.25 -2.13 -10.37
CA SER A 17 12.10 -1.34 -11.59
C SER A 17 13.43 -1.21 -12.33
N GLN A 18 13.41 -0.60 -13.52
CA GLN A 18 14.64 -0.22 -14.24
C GLN A 18 15.34 1.00 -13.61
N ILE A 19 14.71 1.65 -12.64
CA ILE A 19 15.26 2.81 -11.93
C ILE A 19 15.93 2.30 -10.66
N GLU A 20 17.21 2.64 -10.50
CA GLU A 20 17.97 2.31 -9.30
C GLU A 20 17.31 2.91 -8.04
N GLY A 21 17.22 2.11 -6.98
CA GLY A 21 16.56 2.51 -5.73
C GLY A 21 15.04 2.50 -5.76
N LEU A 22 14.40 2.12 -6.89
CA LEU A 22 12.94 2.05 -6.99
C LEU A 22 12.44 0.61 -7.16
N SER A 23 11.61 0.20 -6.21
CA SER A 23 10.89 -1.07 -6.21
C SER A 23 9.38 -0.80 -6.21
N ILE A 24 8.60 -1.69 -6.84
CA ILE A 24 7.16 -1.52 -7.02
C ILE A 24 6.44 -2.75 -6.47
N LEU A 25 5.48 -2.51 -5.59
CA LEU A 25 4.47 -3.48 -5.18
C LEU A 25 3.15 -3.09 -5.85
N THR A 26 2.60 -3.97 -6.70
CA THR A 26 1.32 -3.72 -7.38
C THR A 26 0.13 -4.17 -6.52
N SER A 27 -1.07 -3.68 -6.82
CA SER A 27 -2.31 -4.08 -6.11
C SER A 27 -2.60 -5.58 -6.20
N GLY A 28 -2.10 -6.23 -7.26
CA GLY A 28 -2.53 -7.57 -7.66
C GLY A 28 -4.01 -7.60 -8.05
N SER A 29 -4.60 -8.78 -7.97
CA SER A 29 -6.02 -9.01 -8.29
C SER A 29 -6.96 -8.23 -7.35
N PRO A 30 -7.98 -7.52 -7.88
CA PRO A 30 -8.93 -6.77 -7.07
C PRO A 30 -9.66 -7.67 -6.05
N PRO A 31 -9.61 -7.38 -4.75
CA PRO A 31 -10.36 -8.11 -3.75
C PRO A 31 -11.84 -7.70 -3.76
N PRO A 32 -12.74 -8.53 -3.19
CA PRO A 32 -14.15 -8.17 -3.05
C PRO A 32 -14.35 -6.95 -2.15
N ASN A 33 -13.59 -6.82 -1.05
CA ASN A 33 -13.71 -5.74 -0.06
C ASN A 33 -12.33 -5.10 0.23
N PRO A 34 -11.85 -4.15 -0.58
CA PRO A 34 -10.52 -3.53 -0.41
C PRO A 34 -10.32 -2.84 0.95
N SER A 35 -11.29 -2.03 1.38
CA SER A 35 -11.17 -1.26 2.62
C SER A 35 -11.04 -2.16 3.86
N GLU A 36 -11.80 -3.25 3.92
CA GLU A 36 -11.72 -4.22 5.03
C GLU A 36 -10.35 -4.92 5.10
N LEU A 37 -9.71 -5.16 3.95
CA LEU A 37 -8.39 -5.77 3.91
C LEU A 37 -7.32 -4.84 4.47
N LEU A 38 -7.46 -3.53 4.24
CA LEU A 38 -6.53 -2.52 4.76
C LEU A 38 -6.62 -2.35 6.28
N ASP A 39 -7.74 -2.72 6.90
CA ASP A 39 -7.92 -2.72 8.35
C ASP A 39 -7.39 -3.99 9.05
N THR A 40 -6.87 -4.96 8.29
CA THR A 40 -6.35 -6.21 8.85
C THR A 40 -4.99 -6.06 9.51
N LYS A 41 -4.69 -6.92 10.48
CA LYS A 41 -3.35 -7.03 11.09
C LYS A 41 -2.26 -7.30 10.03
N ARG A 42 -2.58 -8.11 9.02
CA ARG A 42 -1.67 -8.44 7.91
C ARG A 42 -1.28 -7.21 7.11
N ALA A 43 -2.24 -6.31 6.80
CA ALA A 43 -1.94 -5.07 6.11
C ALA A 43 -0.98 -4.18 6.92
N ARG A 44 -1.20 -4.07 8.24
CA ARG A 44 -0.30 -3.36 9.14
C ARG A 44 1.11 -3.96 9.13
N GLU A 45 1.22 -5.28 9.26
CA GLU A 45 2.51 -5.99 9.24
C GLU A 45 3.26 -5.76 7.91
N ILE A 46 2.55 -5.78 6.77
CA ILE A 46 3.14 -5.51 5.46
C ILE A 46 3.70 -4.07 5.39
N VAL A 47 2.92 -3.07 5.80
CA VAL A 47 3.37 -1.67 5.75
C VAL A 47 4.53 -1.41 6.72
N SER A 48 4.52 -2.01 7.91
CA SER A 48 5.63 -1.93 8.86
C SER A 48 6.91 -2.56 8.30
N ASN A 49 6.84 -3.76 7.72
CA ASN A 49 8.00 -4.41 7.12
C ASN A 49 8.57 -3.60 5.95
N LEU A 50 7.70 -2.99 5.14
CA LEU A 50 8.07 -2.07 4.07
C LEU A 50 8.88 -0.87 4.59
N ALA A 51 8.40 -0.26 5.67
CA ALA A 51 9.04 0.89 6.30
C ALA A 51 10.39 0.54 6.94
N GLU A 52 10.58 -0.68 7.45
CA GLU A 52 11.86 -1.13 8.02
C GLU A 52 12.94 -1.42 6.96
N GLN A 53 12.52 -1.85 5.76
CA GLN A 53 13.44 -2.29 4.70
C GLN A 53 13.76 -1.20 3.67
N THR A 54 13.11 -0.04 3.74
CA THR A 54 13.25 1.03 2.74
C THR A 54 13.35 2.40 3.39
N ASP A 55 14.06 3.32 2.74
CA ASP A 55 14.18 4.69 3.25
C ASP A 55 12.85 5.46 3.16
N ILE A 56 12.05 5.18 2.12
CA ILE A 56 10.78 5.85 1.84
C ILE A 56 9.81 4.86 1.21
N VAL A 57 8.59 4.80 1.76
CA VAL A 57 7.45 4.07 1.18
C VAL A 57 6.42 5.09 0.68
N VAL A 58 6.06 5.00 -0.60
CA VAL A 58 4.96 5.78 -1.18
C VAL A 58 3.80 4.84 -1.45
N ILE A 59 2.64 5.15 -0.89
CA ILE A 59 1.41 4.37 -1.07
C ILE A 59 0.44 5.21 -1.89
N ASP A 60 0.05 4.68 -3.06
CA ASP A 60 -1.03 5.25 -3.85
C ASP A 60 -2.39 4.82 -3.29
N SER A 61 -3.35 5.75 -3.28
CA SER A 61 -4.68 5.52 -2.74
C SER A 61 -5.75 6.08 -3.67
N PRO A 62 -6.94 5.46 -3.74
CA PRO A 62 -8.07 6.02 -4.46
C PRO A 62 -8.48 7.43 -3.95
N PRO A 63 -9.30 8.19 -4.71
CA PRO A 63 -9.75 9.52 -4.28
C PRO A 63 -10.44 9.50 -2.91
N LEU A 64 -9.98 10.36 -1.99
CA LEU A 64 -10.45 10.45 -0.60
C LEU A 64 -11.98 10.57 -0.46
N LEU A 65 -12.64 11.24 -1.41
CA LEU A 65 -14.09 11.48 -1.36
C LEU A 65 -14.92 10.31 -1.92
N ALA A 66 -14.30 9.40 -2.67
CA ALA A 66 -15.00 8.30 -3.32
C ALA A 66 -15.09 7.05 -2.42
N VAL A 67 -14.03 6.78 -1.67
CA VAL A 67 -13.88 5.59 -0.82
C VAL A 67 -13.04 5.87 0.42
N THR A 68 -13.07 4.97 1.39
CA THR A 68 -12.42 5.13 2.69
C THR A 68 -10.98 4.62 2.74
N ASP A 69 -10.45 4.05 1.66
CA ASP A 69 -9.13 3.39 1.63
C ASP A 69 -7.99 4.33 2.06
N ALA A 70 -7.99 5.57 1.58
CA ALA A 70 -6.99 6.58 1.96
C ALA A 70 -7.02 6.89 3.47
N VAL A 71 -8.20 6.86 4.10
CA VAL A 71 -8.36 7.06 5.54
C VAL A 71 -7.81 5.87 6.32
N ALA A 72 -8.12 4.64 5.89
CA ALA A 72 -7.57 3.44 6.51
C ALA A 72 -6.03 3.42 6.43
N LEU A 73 -5.48 3.70 5.24
CA LEU A 73 -4.04 3.78 5.01
C LEU A 73 -3.35 4.88 5.82
N SER A 74 -4.03 6.01 6.06
CA SER A 74 -3.47 7.13 6.82
C SER A 74 -3.05 6.76 8.25
N GLN A 75 -3.58 5.65 8.79
CA GLN A 75 -3.24 5.15 10.13
C GLN A 75 -1.88 4.44 10.18
N TYR A 76 -1.27 4.15 9.03
CA TYR A 76 -0.03 3.37 8.91
C TYR A 76 1.15 4.19 8.35
N VAL A 77 0.95 5.47 8.04
CA VAL A 77 1.94 6.33 7.41
C VAL A 77 2.30 7.51 8.30
N ASP A 78 3.52 8.03 8.14
CA ASP A 78 3.98 9.21 8.89
C ASP A 78 3.32 10.51 8.42
N GLY A 79 2.80 10.54 7.19
CA GLY A 79 2.19 11.72 6.61
C GLY A 79 1.38 11.42 5.34
N VAL A 80 0.49 12.36 4.99
CA VAL A 80 -0.39 12.25 3.83
C VAL A 80 -0.15 13.44 2.90
N ILE A 81 -0.01 13.16 1.60
CA ILE A 81 0.04 14.16 0.54
C ILE A 81 -1.34 14.26 -0.10
N LEU A 82 -2.01 15.40 0.08
CA LEU A 82 -3.31 15.65 -0.57
C LEU A 82 -3.11 16.27 -1.94
N MET A 83 -3.46 15.52 -2.99
CA MET A 83 -3.48 16.00 -4.37
C MET A 83 -4.82 16.71 -4.65
N VAL A 84 -4.76 18.01 -4.96
CA VAL A 84 -5.94 18.81 -5.34
C VAL A 84 -5.77 19.29 -6.78
N ARG A 85 -6.77 19.03 -7.61
CA ARG A 85 -6.86 19.64 -8.94
C ARG A 85 -7.41 21.05 -8.81
N VAL A 86 -6.68 22.03 -9.34
CA VAL A 86 -7.19 23.39 -9.51
C VAL A 86 -8.00 23.42 -10.80
N GLY A 87 -9.32 23.61 -10.71
CA GLY A 87 -10.22 23.81 -11.86
C GLY A 87 -10.87 22.53 -12.38
#